data_AF-A0A0L8G7V8-F1
#
_entry.id   AF-A0A0L8G7V8-F1
#
_cell.length_a   1.000
_cell.length_b   1.000
_cell.length_c   1.000
_cell.angle_alpha   90.00
_cell.angle_beta   90.00
_cell.angle_gamma   90.00
#
_symmetry.space_group_name_H-M   'P 1'
#
loop_
_entity.id
_entity.type
_entity.pdbx_description
1 polymer ?
#
loop_
_entity_poly.entity_id
_entity_poly.type
_entity_poly.pdbx_seq_one_letter_code
_entity_poly.pdbx_strand_id
1 'polypeptide(L)'
;MGNEEILYEESCNKLFVKLPDRWEIVWKVTNLVMAVFFFLAAFVNHNDSDWYIWIPVYLLPAILTILIAVDTNITENKYWKNLALVHLLMCCAFSVYQLIILHEVYNDKFSNPLRVEEGREFVGLAIIVFWLSVCRFMSLPR
;
A
#
# COMPACT_ATOMS: atom_id res chain seq x y z
N MET A 1 -13.80 -45.01 -22.61
CA MET A 1 -12.96 -43.85 -22.99
C MET A 1 -13.66 -42.52 -22.67
N GLY A 2 -14.92 -42.29 -23.04
CA GLY A 2 -15.58 -40.98 -22.80
C GLY A 2 -15.80 -40.56 -21.33
N ASN A 3 -16.04 -41.47 -20.38
CA ASN A 3 -16.30 -41.08 -18.98
C ASN A 3 -15.05 -40.56 -18.24
N GLU A 4 -13.85 -41.02 -18.60
CA GLU A 4 -12.61 -40.55 -17.97
C GLU A 4 -12.21 -39.17 -18.50
N GLU A 5 -12.44 -38.90 -19.79
CA GLU A 5 -12.26 -37.56 -20.38
C GLU A 5 -13.20 -36.53 -19.76
N ILE A 6 -14.49 -36.86 -19.59
CA ILE A 6 -15.46 -35.95 -18.96
C ILE A 6 -15.05 -35.63 -17.51
N LEU A 7 -14.58 -36.63 -16.76
CA LEU A 7 -14.17 -36.45 -15.37
C LEU A 7 -12.86 -35.65 -15.26
N TYR A 8 -11.96 -35.83 -16.24
CA TYR A 8 -10.74 -35.03 -16.36
C TYR A 8 -11.04 -33.58 -16.72
N GLU A 9 -11.96 -33.34 -17.66
CA GLU A 9 -12.38 -32.00 -18.09
C GLU A 9 -13.15 -31.26 -16.99
N GLU A 10 -14.00 -31.95 -16.23
CA GLU A 10 -14.70 -31.38 -15.07
C GLU A 10 -13.74 -31.08 -13.90
N SER A 11 -12.74 -31.94 -13.69
CA SER A 11 -11.67 -31.73 -12.71
C SER A 11 -10.74 -30.57 -13.11
N CYS A 12 -10.35 -30.48 -14.39
CA CYS A 12 -9.61 -29.36 -14.96
C CYS A 12 -10.40 -28.06 -14.84
N ASN A 13 -11.69 -28.03 -15.18
CA ASN A 13 -12.52 -26.83 -15.01
C ASN A 13 -12.64 -26.41 -13.54
N LYS A 14 -12.84 -27.35 -12.61
CA LYS A 14 -12.83 -27.06 -11.17
C LYS A 14 -11.46 -26.57 -10.67
N LEU A 15 -10.37 -27.05 -11.27
CA LEU A 15 -9.01 -26.62 -10.95
C LEU A 15 -8.71 -25.23 -11.51
N PHE A 16 -9.06 -24.96 -12.78
CA PHE A 16 -8.90 -23.66 -13.43
C PHE A 16 -9.78 -22.58 -12.79
N VAL A 17 -10.99 -22.93 -12.33
CA VAL A 17 -11.86 -22.03 -11.54
C VAL A 17 -11.29 -21.75 -10.13
N LYS A 18 -10.45 -22.66 -9.60
CA LYS A 18 -9.83 -22.52 -8.27
C LYS A 18 -8.48 -21.80 -8.29
N LEU A 19 -7.79 -21.76 -9.42
CA LEU A 19 -6.50 -21.10 -9.51
C LEU A 19 -6.73 -19.59 -9.56
N PRO A 20 -6.19 -18.82 -8.59
CA PRO A 20 -6.26 -17.36 -8.66
C PRO A 20 -5.62 -16.91 -9.97
N ASP A 21 -6.22 -15.93 -10.63
CA ASP A 21 -5.69 -15.38 -11.87
C ASP A 21 -4.23 -14.94 -11.65
N ARG A 22 -3.37 -15.10 -12.66
CA ARG A 22 -1.95 -14.72 -12.57
C ARG A 22 -1.81 -13.27 -12.08
N TRP A 23 -2.74 -12.40 -12.49
CA TRP A 23 -2.80 -11.02 -12.05
C TRP A 23 -3.19 -10.86 -10.58
N GLU A 24 -4.07 -11.71 -10.05
CA GLU A 24 -4.40 -11.73 -8.63
C GLU A 24 -3.16 -12.09 -7.78
N ILE A 25 -2.39 -13.10 -8.21
CA ILE A 25 -1.15 -13.49 -7.53
C ILE A 25 -0.15 -12.33 -7.55
N VAL A 26 0.08 -11.71 -8.72
CA VAL A 26 0.99 -10.55 -8.84
C VAL A 26 0.53 -9.42 -7.93
N TRP A 27 -0.77 -9.14 -7.88
CA TRP A 27 -1.34 -8.09 -7.05
C TRP A 27 -1.17 -8.38 -5.55
N LYS A 28 -1.40 -9.62 -5.10
CA LYS A 28 -1.16 -10.06 -3.72
C LYS A 28 0.31 -9.94 -3.33
N VAL A 29 1.21 -10.45 -4.17
CA VAL A 29 2.67 -10.38 -3.93
C VAL A 29 3.15 -8.94 -3.88
N THR A 30 2.67 -8.08 -4.78
CA THR A 30 3.09 -6.66 -4.80
C THR A 30 2.61 -5.93 -3.55
N ASN A 31 1.38 -6.18 -3.10
CA ASN A 31 0.87 -5.63 -1.85
C ASN A 31 1.63 -6.15 -0.63
N LEU A 32 2.08 -7.41 -0.64
CA LEU A 32 2.93 -7.95 0.42
C LEU A 32 4.31 -7.26 0.46
N VAL A 33 4.94 -7.04 -0.70
CA VAL A 33 6.20 -6.29 -0.80
C VAL A 33 6.03 -4.87 -0.26
N MET A 34 4.94 -4.20 -0.63
CA MET A 34 4.65 -2.85 -0.16
C MET A 34 4.33 -2.81 1.34
N ALA A 35 3.68 -3.84 1.88
CA ALA A 35 3.48 -3.97 3.31
C ALA A 35 4.81 -4.07 4.08
N VAL A 36 5.75 -4.90 3.59
CA VAL A 36 7.09 -5.01 4.17
C VAL A 36 7.83 -3.67 4.08
N PHE A 37 7.75 -2.98 2.94
CA PHE A 37 8.32 -1.65 2.79
C PHE A 37 7.78 -0.66 3.83
N PHE A 38 6.46 -0.55 3.99
CA PHE A 38 5.86 0.34 4.97
C PHE A 38 6.19 -0.05 6.41
N PHE A 39 6.25 -1.34 6.72
CA PHE A 39 6.66 -1.81 8.04
C PHE A 39 8.11 -1.43 8.35
N LEU A 40 9.03 -1.59 7.38
CA LEU A 40 10.42 -1.16 7.52
C LEU A 40 10.53 0.37 7.65
N ALA A 41 9.72 1.13 6.91
CA ALA A 41 9.65 2.58 7.06
C ALA A 41 9.22 2.95 8.49
N ALA A 42 8.16 2.34 9.02
CA ALA A 42 7.74 2.54 10.42
C ALA A 42 8.87 2.20 11.40
N PHE A 43 9.59 1.10 11.19
CA PHE A 43 10.69 0.68 12.04
C PHE A 43 11.85 1.68 12.07
N VAL A 44 12.22 2.25 10.92
CA VAL A 44 13.30 3.25 10.85
C VAL A 44 12.92 4.54 11.59
N ASN A 45 11.65 4.97 11.47
CA ASN A 45 11.13 6.17 12.14
C ASN A 45 11.07 6.03 13.66
N HIS A 46 11.25 4.82 14.22
CA HIS A 46 11.36 4.65 15.68
C HIS A 46 12.55 5.40 16.28
N ASN A 47 13.57 5.71 15.48
CA ASN A 47 14.77 6.42 15.92
C ASN A 47 14.60 7.94 15.97
N ASP A 48 13.49 8.46 15.44
CA ASP A 48 13.23 9.89 15.32
C ASP A 48 12.42 10.40 16.53
N SER A 49 12.47 11.70 16.79
CA SER A 49 11.92 12.28 18.03
C SER A 49 10.38 12.28 18.07
N ASP A 50 9.75 12.26 16.90
CA ASP A 50 8.31 12.30 16.65
C ASP A 50 7.78 10.96 16.10
N TRP A 51 8.48 9.86 16.43
CA TRP A 51 8.13 8.48 16.05
C TRP A 51 6.65 8.12 16.31
N TYR A 52 6.03 8.73 17.32
CA TYR A 52 4.64 8.50 17.70
C TYR A 52 3.64 8.98 16.66
N ILE A 53 4.03 9.87 15.74
CA ILE A 53 3.25 10.31 14.58
C ILE A 53 3.53 9.36 13.41
N TRP A 54 4.80 9.18 13.07
CA TRP A 54 5.20 8.50 11.84
C TRP A 54 4.99 6.99 11.87
N ILE A 55 5.18 6.33 13.02
CA ILE A 55 4.91 4.88 13.13
C ILE A 55 3.45 4.57 12.77
N PRO A 56 2.42 5.21 13.36
CA PRO A 56 1.04 5.00 12.94
C PRO A 56 0.78 5.34 11.47
N VAL A 57 1.43 6.39 10.95
CA VAL A 57 1.28 6.83 9.55
C VAL A 57 1.74 5.73 8.59
N TYR A 58 2.86 5.04 8.87
CA TYR A 58 3.36 3.95 8.03
C TYR A 58 2.73 2.59 8.36
N LEU A 59 2.34 2.34 9.61
CA LEU A 59 1.80 1.04 10.02
C LEU A 59 0.39 0.79 9.48
N LEU A 60 -0.45 1.83 9.39
CA LEU A 60 -1.80 1.68 8.84
C LEU A 60 -1.79 1.21 7.36
N PRO A 61 -1.04 1.82 6.42
CA PRO A 61 -0.95 1.32 5.06
C PRO A 61 -0.30 -0.06 4.98
N ALA A 62 0.64 -0.41 5.87
CA ALA A 62 1.17 -1.77 5.97
C ALA A 62 0.05 -2.79 6.27
N ILE A 63 -0.80 -2.51 7.26
CA ILE A 63 -1.93 -3.39 7.60
C ILE A 63 -2.93 -3.45 6.44
N LEU A 64 -3.31 -2.32 5.85
CA LEU A 64 -4.28 -2.27 4.76
C LEU A 64 -3.83 -3.07 3.53
N THR A 65 -2.53 -3.04 3.21
CA THR A 65 -1.94 -3.80 2.09
C THR A 65 -1.77 -5.29 2.41
N ILE A 66 -1.47 -5.66 3.66
CA ILE A 66 -1.52 -7.07 4.10
C ILE A 66 -2.91 -7.66 3.91
N LEU A 67 -3.96 -6.92 4.28
CA LEU A 67 -5.33 -7.38 4.10
C LEU A 67 -5.64 -7.68 2.63
N ILE A 68 -5.14 -6.86 1.69
CA ILE A 68 -5.28 -7.12 0.25
C ILE A 68 -4.52 -8.38 -0.16
N ALA A 69 -3.31 -8.59 0.37
CA ALA A 69 -2.51 -9.78 0.07
C ALA A 69 -3.19 -11.08 0.54
N VAL A 70 -3.96 -11.03 1.63
CA VAL A 70 -4.76 -12.15 2.14
C VAL A 70 -6.03 -12.33 1.30
N ASP A 71 -6.81 -11.28 1.10
CA ASP A 71 -8.07 -11.30 0.34
C ASP A 71 -8.21 -10.03 -0.51
N THR A 72 -8.12 -10.18 -1.84
CA THR A 72 -8.21 -9.06 -2.79
C THR A 72 -9.58 -8.40 -2.81
N ASN A 73 -10.64 -9.12 -2.40
CA ASN A 73 -11.99 -8.59 -2.32
C ASN A 73 -12.19 -7.61 -1.16
N ILE A 74 -11.23 -7.53 -0.21
CA ILE A 74 -11.32 -6.60 0.93
C ILE A 74 -11.46 -5.14 0.48
N THR A 75 -10.91 -4.80 -0.68
CA THR A 75 -10.99 -3.45 -1.27
C THR A 75 -12.41 -3.03 -1.62
N GLU A 76 -13.36 -3.98 -1.70
CA GLU A 76 -14.78 -3.71 -1.92
C GLU A 76 -15.51 -3.29 -0.65
N ASN A 77 -14.97 -3.69 0.51
CA ASN A 77 -15.55 -3.44 1.81
C ASN A 77 -15.60 -1.92 2.09
N LYS A 78 -16.78 -1.42 2.47
CA LYS A 78 -17.00 0.00 2.79
C LYS A 78 -16.08 0.50 3.92
N TYR A 79 -15.81 -0.31 4.93
CA TYR A 79 -14.92 0.04 6.04
C TYR A 79 -13.48 0.21 5.57
N TRP A 80 -12.98 -0.73 4.75
CA TRP A 80 -11.65 -0.62 4.17
C TRP A 80 -11.53 0.65 3.30
N LYS A 81 -12.51 0.88 2.41
CA LYS A 81 -12.54 2.08 1.52
C LYS A 81 -12.55 3.39 2.30
N ASN A 82 -13.34 3.47 3.36
CA ASN A 82 -13.46 4.67 4.18
C ASN A 82 -12.19 4.91 5.00
N LEU A 83 -11.64 3.86 5.61
CA LEU A 83 -10.40 3.96 6.37
C LEU A 83 -9.22 4.38 5.47
N ALA A 84 -9.10 3.77 4.29
CA ALA A 84 -8.11 4.16 3.29
C ALA A 84 -8.31 5.62 2.84
N LEU A 85 -9.55 6.06 2.62
CA LEU A 85 -9.83 7.45 2.21
C LEU A 85 -9.46 8.46 3.31
N VAL A 86 -9.86 8.21 4.56
CA VAL A 86 -9.52 9.09 5.69
C VAL A 86 -8.01 9.16 5.84
N HIS A 87 -7.31 8.03 5.74
CA HIS A 87 -5.85 8.01 5.80
C HIS A 87 -5.18 8.76 4.64
N LEU A 88 -5.69 8.61 3.41
CA LEU A 88 -5.22 9.38 2.25
C LEU A 88 -5.37 10.89 2.47
N LEU A 89 -6.51 11.34 2.98
CA LEU A 89 -6.75 12.76 3.28
C LEU A 89 -5.79 13.28 4.36
N MET A 90 -5.58 12.49 5.42
CA MET A 90 -4.60 12.83 6.46
C MET A 90 -3.18 12.91 5.89
N CYS A 91 -2.78 11.95 5.06
CA CYS A 91 -1.46 11.97 4.41
C CYS A 91 -1.29 13.18 3.49
N CYS A 92 -2.31 13.55 2.70
CA CYS A 92 -2.27 14.77 1.90
C CYS A 92 -2.10 16.03 2.76
N ALA A 93 -2.81 16.12 3.89
CA ALA A 93 -2.66 17.24 4.82
C ALA A 93 -1.24 17.30 5.42
N PHE A 94 -0.69 16.16 5.85
CA PHE A 94 0.69 16.08 6.33
C PHE A 94 1.72 16.38 5.23
N SER A 95 1.47 16.01 3.97
CA SER A 95 2.36 16.36 2.87
C SER A 95 2.43 17.87 2.67
N VAL A 96 1.29 18.58 2.77
CA VAL A 96 1.28 20.05 2.69
C VAL A 96 2.03 20.67 3.87
N TYR A 97 1.80 20.17 5.08
CA TYR A 97 2.53 20.59 6.27
C TYR A 97 4.04 20.43 6.11
N GLN A 98 4.48 19.25 5.63
CA GLN A 98 5.89 18.97 5.40
C GLN A 98 6.52 19.83 4.31
N LEU A 99 5.78 20.15 3.25
CA LEU A 99 6.28 21.07 2.22
C LEU A 99 6.56 22.47 2.77
N ILE A 100 5.73 22.95 3.70
CA ILE A 100 5.93 24.26 4.34
C ILE A 100 7.22 24.25 5.17
N ILE A 101 7.40 23.23 6.02
CA ILE A 101 8.62 23.11 6.84
C ILE A 101 9.85 22.91 5.97
N LEU A 102 9.79 22.04 4.98
CA LEU A 102 10.91 21.77 4.08
C LEU A 102 11.36 23.04 3.36
N HIS A 103 10.42 23.90 2.95
CA HIS A 103 10.73 25.21 2.39
C HIS A 103 11.47 26.11 3.39
N GLU A 104 11.05 26.14 4.65
CA GLU A 104 11.72 26.92 5.70
C GLU A 104 13.13 26.41 5.99
N VAL A 105 13.33 25.08 5.99
CA VAL A 105 14.65 24.46 6.23
C VAL A 105 15.62 24.75 5.09
N TYR A 106 15.15 24.75 3.84
CA TYR A 106 16.02 24.86 2.67
C TYR A 106 16.64 26.25 2.49
N ASN A 107 16.04 27.35 2.99
CA ASN A 107 16.60 28.72 2.95
C ASN A 107 17.44 29.02 1.68
N ASP A 108 16.88 28.77 0.49
CA ASP A 108 17.49 28.95 -0.84
C ASP A 108 18.76 28.12 -1.16
N LYS A 109 19.09 27.10 -0.37
CA LYS A 109 20.18 26.14 -0.67
C LYS A 109 19.64 24.90 -1.34
N PHE A 110 19.99 24.69 -2.61
CA PHE A 110 19.78 23.41 -3.30
C PHE A 110 20.64 22.31 -2.67
N SER A 111 20.06 21.53 -1.76
CA SER A 111 20.62 20.26 -1.28
C SER A 111 19.71 19.09 -1.64
N ASN A 112 20.12 17.84 -1.33
CA ASN A 112 19.30 16.67 -1.60
C ASN A 112 18.20 16.55 -0.51
N PRO A 113 16.90 16.61 -0.84
CA PRO A 113 15.83 16.58 0.16
C PRO A 113 15.81 15.29 0.98
N LEU A 114 16.35 14.19 0.44
CA LEU A 114 16.44 12.92 1.17
C LEU A 114 17.49 12.93 2.30
N ARG A 115 18.36 13.95 2.37
CA ARG A 115 19.32 14.09 3.47
C ARG A 115 18.71 14.69 4.73
N VAL A 116 17.62 15.43 4.59
CA VAL A 116 16.88 16.00 5.72
C VAL A 116 15.70 15.11 6.09
N GLU A 117 15.29 15.14 7.35
CA GLU A 117 14.25 14.26 7.91
C GLU A 117 12.89 14.53 7.26
N GLU A 118 12.54 15.81 7.17
CA GLU A 118 11.30 16.34 6.61
C GLU A 118 11.13 15.94 5.14
N GLY A 119 12.23 15.90 4.39
CA GLY A 119 12.24 15.46 3.01
C GLY A 119 12.06 13.95 2.85
N ARG A 120 12.59 13.13 3.77
CA ARG A 120 12.31 11.68 3.79
C ARG A 120 10.85 11.41 4.13
N GLU A 121 10.30 12.12 5.10
CA GLU A 121 8.90 12.02 5.52
C GLU A 121 7.94 12.42 4.41
N PHE A 122 8.21 13.54 3.73
CA PHE A 122 7.42 13.99 2.58
C PHE A 122 7.40 12.93 1.47
N VAL A 123 8.56 12.37 1.12
CA VAL A 123 8.64 11.33 0.08
C VAL A 123 7.92 10.06 0.52
N GLY A 124 8.02 9.66 1.79
CA GLY A 124 7.28 8.53 2.33
C GLY A 124 5.76 8.72 2.27
N LEU A 125 5.26 9.91 2.60
CA LEU A 125 3.85 10.28 2.43
C LEU A 125 3.41 10.20 0.96
N ALA A 126 4.24 10.68 0.03
CA ALA A 126 3.95 10.59 -1.40
C ALA A 126 3.80 9.13 -1.87
N ILE A 127 4.65 8.23 -1.36
CA ILE A 127 4.57 6.79 -1.65
C ILE A 127 3.26 6.19 -1.08
N ILE A 128 2.90 6.54 0.16
CA ILE A 128 1.63 6.09 0.77
C ILE A 128 0.44 6.56 -0.08
N VAL A 129 0.40 7.85 -0.42
CA VAL A 129 -0.69 8.45 -1.21
C VAL A 129 -0.81 7.76 -2.56
N PHE A 130 0.31 7.58 -3.27
CA PHE A 130 0.33 6.89 -4.54
C PHE A 130 -0.18 5.45 -4.40
N TRP A 131 0.41 4.66 -3.50
CA TRP A 131 0.12 3.23 -3.40
C TRP A 131 -1.31 2.94 -2.94
N LEU A 132 -1.79 3.62 -1.90
CA LEU A 132 -3.16 3.45 -1.43
C LEU A 132 -4.18 3.96 -2.45
N SER A 133 -3.85 4.97 -3.25
CA SER A 133 -4.70 5.39 -4.37
C SER A 133 -4.80 4.28 -5.41
N VAL A 134 -3.68 3.66 -5.82
CA VAL A 134 -3.72 2.51 -6.73
C VAL A 134 -4.57 1.40 -6.12
N CYS A 135 -4.36 1.04 -4.85
CA CYS A 135 -5.13 -0.01 -4.18
C CYS A 135 -6.63 0.26 -4.10
N ARG A 136 -7.02 1.53 -3.97
CA ARG A 136 -8.42 1.94 -3.84
C ARG A 136 -9.13 2.07 -5.18
N PHE A 137 -8.44 2.51 -6.23
CA PHE A 137 -9.03 2.87 -7.52
C PHE A 137 -8.78 1.83 -8.61
N MET A 138 -7.71 1.04 -8.53
CA MET A 138 -7.46 -0.06 -9.45
C MET A 138 -8.15 -1.31 -8.92
N SER A 139 -9.30 -1.64 -9.50
CA SER A 139 -9.92 -2.96 -9.31
C SER A 139 -9.38 -3.92 -10.36
N LEU A 140 -8.91 -5.10 -9.95
CA LEU A 140 -8.62 -6.19 -10.87
C LEU A 140 -9.87 -6.52 -11.71
N PRO A 141 -9.72 -6.79 -13.02
CA PRO A 141 -10.82 -7.35 -13.82
C PRO A 141 -11.26 -8.65 -13.15
N ARG A 142 -12.57 -8.79 -12.93
CA ARG A 142 -13.19 -9.99 -12.35
C ARG A 142 -13.79 -10.84 -13.44
#